data_AF-A0A962ZFV7-F1
#
_entry.id   AF-A0A962ZFV7-F1
#
_cell.length_a   1.000
_cell.length_b   1.000
_cell.length_c   1.000
_cell.angle_alpha   90.00
_cell.angle_beta   90.00
_cell.angle_gamma   90.00
#
_symmetry.space_group_name_H-M   'P 1'
#
loop_
_entity.id
_entity.type
_entity.pdbx_description
1 polymer ?
#
loop_
_entity_poly.entity_id
_entity_poly.type
_entity_poly.pdbx_seq_one_letter_code
_entity_poly.pdbx_strand_id
1 'polypeptide(L)'
;MALTPEQYARLDATALAATIRQGDTSPEQVLDCAAAMIDLWQPRLNAITWLDLDSARKQLERLDRNAPFAGVPLLLKDIHP
;
A
#
# COMPACT_ATOMS: atom_id res chain seq x y z
N MET A 1 -0.74 -0.51 -18.07
CA MET A 1 0.25 -1.51 -17.59
C MET A 1 0.07 -1.62 -16.09
N ALA A 2 0.25 -2.80 -15.49
CA ALA A 2 0.18 -2.93 -14.04
C ALA A 2 1.42 -2.30 -13.38
N LEU A 3 1.24 -1.66 -12.23
CA LEU A 3 2.33 -1.15 -11.40
C LEU A 3 3.24 -2.32 -10.95
N THR A 4 4.56 -2.15 -11.07
CA THR A 4 5.55 -3.14 -10.58
C THR A 4 6.10 -2.76 -9.21
N PRO A 5 6.63 -3.70 -8.40
CA PRO A 5 7.26 -3.39 -7.11
C PRO A 5 8.39 -2.35 -7.22
N GLU A 6 9.19 -2.38 -8.28
CA GLU A 6 10.28 -1.42 -8.50
C GLU A 6 9.77 -0.03 -8.83
N GLN A 7 8.66 0.09 -9.56
CA GLN A 7 7.99 1.37 -9.81
C GLN A 7 7.31 1.88 -8.54
N TYR A 8 6.60 1.02 -7.81
CA TYR A 8 5.98 1.32 -6.53
C TYR A 8 7.00 1.90 -5.54
N ALA A 9 8.17 1.28 -5.40
CA ALA A 9 9.23 1.73 -4.49
C ALA A 9 9.81 3.13 -4.82
N ARG A 10 9.56 3.65 -6.03
CA ARG A 10 10.01 4.99 -6.46
C ARG A 10 8.96 6.08 -6.27
N LEU A 11 7.72 5.72 -5.95
CA LEU A 11 6.62 6.64 -5.76
C LEU A 11 6.44 6.93 -4.27
N ASP A 12 6.37 8.21 -3.90
CA ASP A 12 5.93 8.59 -2.56
C ASP A 12 4.40 8.54 -2.44
N ALA A 13 3.87 8.80 -1.24
CA ALA A 13 2.43 8.77 -0.98
C ALA A 13 1.63 9.77 -1.85
N THR A 14 2.20 10.93 -2.17
CA THR A 14 1.53 11.94 -3.00
C THR A 14 1.47 11.52 -4.45
N ALA A 15 2.55 10.92 -4.95
CA ALA A 15 2.62 10.36 -6.29
C ALA A 15 1.67 9.17 -6.44
N LEU A 16 1.67 8.23 -5.47
CA LEU A 16 0.73 7.11 -5.46
C LEU A 16 -0.73 7.58 -5.47
N ALA A 17 -1.09 8.55 -4.64
CA ALA A 17 -2.44 9.11 -4.61
C ALA A 17 -2.82 9.77 -5.95
N ALA A 18 -1.87 10.46 -6.61
CA ALA A 18 -2.10 11.06 -7.92
C ALA A 18 -2.33 9.99 -9.01
N THR A 19 -1.47 8.96 -9.06
CA THR A 19 -1.57 7.86 -10.04
C THR A 19 -2.87 7.06 -9.88
N ILE A 20 -3.30 6.81 -8.64
CA ILE A 20 -4.60 6.19 -8.34
C ILE A 20 -5.76 7.08 -8.84
N ARG A 21 -5.72 8.38 -8.55
CA ARG A 21 -6.77 9.34 -8.94
C ARG A 21 -6.87 9.49 -10.46
N GLN A 22 -5.75 9.41 -11.16
CA GLN A 22 -5.69 9.46 -12.63
C GLN A 22 -6.17 8.16 -13.28
N GLY A 23 -6.26 7.06 -12.52
CA GLY A 23 -6.67 5.75 -13.02
C GLY A 23 -5.54 4.95 -13.70
N ASP A 24 -4.30 5.42 -13.59
CA ASP A 24 -3.11 4.74 -14.12
C ASP A 24 -2.78 3.45 -13.35
N THR A 25 -3.20 3.37 -12.09
CA THR A 25 -3.16 2.16 -11.24
C THR A 25 -4.40 2.10 -10.35
N SER A 26 -4.74 0.91 -9.85
CA SER A 26 -5.81 0.74 -8.86
C SER A 26 -5.26 0.62 -7.43
N PRO A 27 -6.06 0.94 -6.39
CA PRO A 27 -5.69 0.70 -4.99
C PRO A 27 -5.31 -0.76 -4.70
N GLU A 28 -5.97 -1.72 -5.34
CA GLU A 28 -5.71 -3.16 -5.20
C GLU A 28 -4.30 -3.50 -5.73
N GLN A 29 -3.93 -2.97 -6.89
CA GLN A 29 -2.58 -3.16 -7.45
C GLN A 29 -1.50 -2.55 -6.55
N VAL A 30 -1.79 -1.41 -5.94
CA VAL A 30 -0.86 -0.76 -5.00
C VAL A 30 -0.72 -1.58 -3.72
N LEU A 31 -1.81 -2.16 -3.20
CA LEU A 31 -1.77 -3.07 -2.05
C LEU A 31 -0.97 -4.35 -2.35
N ASP A 32 -1.17 -4.95 -3.52
CA ASP A 32 -0.43 -6.14 -3.95
C ASP A 32 1.07 -5.84 -4.10
N CYS A 33 1.44 -4.67 -4.64
CA CYS A 33 2.84 -4.23 -4.70
C CYS A 33 3.44 -4.04 -3.30
N ALA A 34 2.71 -3.42 -2.38
CA ALA A 34 3.15 -3.25 -0.99
C ALA A 34 3.38 -4.60 -0.30
N ALA A 35 2.47 -5.57 -0.48
CA ALA A 35 2.61 -6.92 0.04
C ALA A 35 3.86 -7.62 -0.53
N ALA A 36 4.09 -7.54 -1.84
CA ALA A 36 5.28 -8.10 -2.48
C ALA A 36 6.59 -7.49 -1.95
N MET A 37 6.60 -6.17 -1.69
CA MET A 37 7.76 -5.51 -1.06
C MET A 37 7.99 -5.99 0.36
N ILE A 38 6.92 -6.20 1.13
CA ILE A 38 7.01 -6.77 2.48
C ILE A 38 7.62 -8.17 2.43
N ASP A 39 7.10 -9.06 1.58
CA ASP A 39 7.60 -10.43 1.45
C ASP A 39 9.09 -10.47 1.05
N LEU A 40 9.51 -9.55 0.17
CA LEU A 40 10.89 -9.42 -0.27
C LEU A 40 11.84 -8.99 0.87
N TRP A 41 11.44 -8.00 1.68
CA TRP A 41 12.34 -7.33 2.61
C TRP A 41 12.22 -7.80 4.07
N GLN A 42 11.06 -8.29 4.49
CA GLN A 42 10.81 -8.69 5.87
C GLN A 42 11.80 -9.76 6.40
N PRO A 43 12.25 -10.76 5.63
CA PRO A 43 13.26 -11.72 6.11
C PRO A 43 14.59 -11.08 6.49
N ARG A 44 14.89 -9.88 5.97
CA ARG A 44 16.17 -9.19 6.14
C ARG A 44 16.08 -8.00 7.10
N LEU A 45 14.95 -7.29 7.08
CA LEU A 45 14.72 -6.11 7.92
C LEU A 45 14.00 -6.44 9.23
N ASN A 46 13.14 -7.46 9.24
CA ASN A 46 12.32 -7.86 10.37
C ASN A 46 11.58 -6.67 11.03
N ALA A 47 10.95 -5.84 10.20
CA ALA A 47 10.40 -4.53 10.60
C ALA A 47 8.90 -4.57 10.95
N ILE A 48 8.18 -5.60 10.50
CA ILE A 48 6.73 -5.72 10.70
C ILE A 48 6.44 -6.75 11.79
N THR A 49 5.77 -6.34 12.87
CA THR A 49 5.39 -7.22 13.99
C THR A 49 4.07 -7.94 13.73
N TRP A 50 3.16 -7.29 13.00
CA TRP A 50 1.85 -7.84 12.64
C TRP A 50 1.42 -7.31 11.27
N LEU A 51 0.87 -8.19 10.45
CA LEU A 51 0.41 -7.88 9.10
C LEU A 51 -0.97 -8.51 8.86
N ASP A 52 -1.93 -7.70 8.44
CA ASP A 52 -3.30 -8.14 8.14
C ASP A 52 -3.75 -7.63 6.76
N LEU A 53 -3.33 -8.36 5.73
CA LEU A 53 -3.67 -8.05 4.35
C LEU A 53 -5.16 -8.26 4.04
N ASP A 54 -5.84 -9.15 4.76
CA ASP A 54 -7.26 -9.42 4.54
C ASP A 54 -8.12 -8.25 5.03
N SER A 55 -7.78 -7.68 6.20
CA SER A 55 -8.38 -6.43 6.64
C SER A 55 -8.08 -5.28 5.68
N ALA A 56 -6.84 -5.16 5.18
CA ALA A 56 -6.49 -4.15 4.19
C ALA A 56 -7.33 -4.26 2.90
N ARG A 57 -7.56 -5.48 2.39
CA ARG A 57 -8.44 -5.71 1.23
C ARG A 57 -9.88 -5.29 1.50
N LYS A 58 -10.44 -5.65 2.68
CA LYS A 58 -11.79 -5.22 3.08
C LYS A 58 -11.92 -3.71 3.21
N GLN A 59 -10.85 -3.00 3.61
CA GLN A 59 -10.87 -1.54 3.67
C GLN A 59 -11.01 -0.90 2.28
N LEU A 60 -10.48 -1.54 1.23
CA LEU A 60 -10.63 -1.05 -0.15
C LEU A 60 -12.10 -1.07 -0.61
N GLU A 61 -12.90 -2.04 -0.17
CA GLU A 61 -14.34 -2.11 -0.49
C GLU A 61 -15.13 -0.90 0.02
N ARG A 62 -14.62 -0.24 1.08
CA ARG A 62 -15.27 0.91 1.74
C ARG A 62 -14.53 2.22 1.49
N LEU A 63 -13.60 2.23 0.54
CA LEU A 63 -12.72 3.36 0.26
C LEU A 63 -13.51 4.58 -0.26
N ASP A 64 -13.39 5.72 0.41
CA ASP A 64 -13.79 7.00 -0.17
C ASP A 64 -12.76 7.44 -1.21
N ARG A 65 -13.13 7.31 -2.48
CA ARG A 65 -12.27 7.69 -3.62
C ARG A 65 -11.96 9.20 -3.67
N ASN A 66 -12.69 10.04 -2.95
CA ASN A 66 -12.44 11.47 -2.88
C ASN A 66 -11.42 11.86 -1.79
N ALA A 67 -11.07 10.94 -0.89
CA ALA A 67 -10.10 11.20 0.17
C ALA A 67 -8.71 11.58 -0.42
N PRO A 68 -7.92 12.43 0.27
CA PRO A 68 -6.64 12.92 -0.25
C PRO A 68 -5.66 11.80 -0.63
N PHE A 69 -5.59 10.73 0.17
CA PHE A 69 -4.70 9.57 -0.01
C PHE A 69 -5.49 8.27 -0.23
N ALA A 70 -6.62 8.34 -0.94
CA ALA A 70 -7.45 7.18 -1.21
C ALA A 70 -6.62 6.04 -1.86
N GLY A 71 -6.52 4.90 -1.17
CA GLY A 71 -5.82 3.71 -1.65
C GLY A 71 -4.30 3.68 -1.42
N VAL A 72 -3.72 4.66 -0.70
CA VAL A 72 -2.30 4.64 -0.33
C VAL A 72 -2.09 3.74 0.90
N PRO A 73 -1.21 2.72 0.83
CA PRO A 73 -0.92 1.83 1.96
C PRO A 73 -0.19 2.56 3.09
N LEU A 74 -0.48 2.15 4.33
CA LEU A 74 0.18 2.67 5.52
C LEU A 74 0.41 1.53 6.51
N LEU A 75 1.57 1.53 7.17
CA LEU A 75 1.84 0.74 8.35
C LEU A 75 1.81 1.66 9.58
N LEU A 76 1.18 1.19 10.65
CA LEU A 76 1.14 1.90 11.92
C LEU A 76 2.19 1.32 12.86
N LYS A 77 2.86 2.19 13.61
CA LYS A 77 3.82 1.76 14.62
C LYS A 77 3.08 1.07 15.75
N ASP A 78 3.53 -0.12 16.12
CA ASP A 78 3.04 -0.86 17.28
C ASP A 78 3.63 -0.23 18.55
N ILE A 79 2.84 0.58 19.24
CA ILE A 79 3.23 1.29 20.47
C ILE A 79 2.32 0.82 21.60
N HIS A 80 2.91 0.15 22.58
CA HIS A 80 2.25 -0.20 23.85
C HIS A 80 2.86 0.64 24.99
N PRO A 81 2.07 1.03 26.00
CA PRO A 81 2.58 1.67 27.21
C PRO A 81 3.51 0.77 28.04
#